data_AF-A0A929SSA9-F1
#
_entry.id   AF-A0A929SSA9-F1
#
_cell.length_a   1.000
_cell.length_b   1.000
_cell.length_c   1.000
_cell.angle_alpha   90.00
_cell.angle_beta   90.00
_cell.angle_gamma   90.00
#
_symmetry.space_group_name_H-M   'P 1'
#
loop_
_entity.id
_entity.type
_entity.pdbx_description
1 polymer ?
#
loop_
_entity_poly.entity_id
_entity_poly.type
_entity_poly.pdbx_seq_one_letter_code
_entity_poly.pdbx_strand_id
1 'polypeptide(L)'
;MKGNKKMKKTLDEILVVYQKKKEKKEKENEIAKKELYNKHPEFDQIEKNIAKLYLQKSIKKLTIKNEITSENKEAKEAELYRLDKEIRSLEEKKEKYIKENKIKISELEPKYDCEKCKDTGYIIENGLRKKCDCLVQEIININYNISNLKSNGENMLEKFSFEYYSDEKNKDEKNSPRELAYKAYNGAKEFIKNFGKKESEIKNMIFVGETGLRKNIFV
;
A
#
# COMPACT_ATOMS: atom_id res chain seq x y z
N MET A 1 -26.22 -11.28 -29.86
CA MET A 1 -25.24 -10.24 -29.46
C MET A 1 -24.85 -10.50 -28.01
N LYS A 2 -23.60 -10.93 -27.76
CA LYS A 2 -23.13 -11.28 -26.41
C LYS A 2 -22.94 -10.00 -25.60
N GLY A 3 -23.76 -9.81 -24.56
CA GLY A 3 -23.60 -8.71 -23.62
C GLY A 3 -22.26 -8.82 -22.91
N ASN A 4 -21.41 -7.80 -23.08
CA ASN A 4 -20.18 -7.65 -22.33
C ASN A 4 -20.53 -7.44 -20.85
N LYS A 5 -20.59 -8.55 -20.10
CA LYS A 5 -20.73 -8.56 -18.65
C LYS A 5 -19.44 -7.99 -18.07
N LYS A 6 -19.38 -6.66 -17.91
CA LYS A 6 -18.25 -5.97 -17.25
C LYS A 6 -18.02 -6.65 -15.90
N MET A 7 -16.92 -7.39 -15.77
CA MET A 7 -16.55 -8.04 -14.51
C MET A 7 -16.40 -6.97 -13.44
N LYS A 8 -17.32 -6.98 -12.48
CA LYS A 8 -17.17 -6.26 -11.23
C LYS A 8 -16.05 -6.98 -10.48
N LYS A 9 -14.82 -6.44 -10.49
CA LYS A 9 -13.75 -7.08 -9.74
C LYS A 9 -14.06 -6.98 -8.25
N THR A 10 -14.18 -8.13 -7.60
CA THR A 10 -14.37 -8.17 -6.15
C THR A 10 -13.09 -7.72 -5.45
N LEU A 11 -13.20 -7.35 -4.16
CA LEU A 11 -12.03 -7.05 -3.35
C LEU A 11 -11.03 -8.21 -3.37
N ASP A 12 -11.52 -9.46 -3.35
CA ASP A 12 -10.68 -10.65 -3.37
C ASP A 12 -9.86 -10.75 -4.66
N GLU A 13 -10.46 -10.44 -5.81
CA GLU A 13 -9.74 -10.42 -7.08
C GLU A 13 -8.64 -9.34 -7.12
N ILE A 14 -8.87 -8.19 -6.48
CA ILE A 14 -7.85 -7.14 -6.33
C ILE A 14 -6.72 -7.64 -5.42
N LEU A 15 -7.05 -8.31 -4.32
CA LEU A 15 -6.06 -8.86 -3.40
C LEU A 15 -5.22 -9.97 -4.04
N VAL A 16 -5.78 -10.77 -4.95
CA VAL A 16 -5.01 -11.72 -5.76
C VAL A 16 -3.97 -11.00 -6.62
N VAL A 17 -4.28 -9.82 -7.17
CA VAL A 17 -3.29 -9.01 -7.91
C VAL A 17 -2.17 -8.53 -6.99
N TYR A 18 -2.50 -8.05 -5.79
CA TYR A 18 -1.52 -7.62 -4.79
C TYR A 18 -0.60 -8.78 -4.37
N GLN A 19 -1.17 -9.96 -4.11
CA GLN A 19 -0.42 -11.16 -3.80
C GLN A 19 0.57 -11.52 -4.93
N LYS A 20 0.12 -11.48 -6.20
CA LYS A 20 0.99 -11.73 -7.35
C LYS A 20 2.11 -10.69 -7.49
N LYS A 21 1.83 -9.41 -7.21
CA LYS A 21 2.85 -8.35 -7.20
C LYS A 21 3.91 -8.66 -6.16
N LYS A 22 3.49 -8.96 -4.93
CA LYS A 22 4.37 -9.32 -3.83
C LYS A 22 5.26 -10.52 -4.20
N GLU A 23 4.67 -11.61 -4.66
CA GLU A 23 5.40 -12.82 -5.07
C GLU A 23 6.43 -12.55 -6.17
N LYS A 24 6.07 -11.69 -7.14
CA LYS A 24 6.99 -11.29 -8.20
C LYS A 24 8.21 -10.55 -7.63
N LYS A 25 8.00 -9.57 -6.74
CA LYS A 25 9.10 -8.81 -6.10
C LYS A 25 9.97 -9.70 -5.21
N GLU A 26 9.37 -10.66 -4.52
CA GLU A 26 10.11 -11.63 -3.71
C GLU A 26 10.99 -12.53 -4.60
N LYS A 27 10.46 -13.04 -5.71
CA LYS A 27 11.23 -13.83 -6.68
C LYS A 27 12.38 -13.04 -7.32
N GLU A 28 12.11 -11.80 -7.75
CA GLU A 28 13.14 -10.91 -8.30
C GLU A 28 14.27 -10.68 -7.29
N ASN A 29 13.92 -10.47 -6.02
CA ASN A 29 14.89 -10.32 -4.94
C ASN A 29 15.68 -11.61 -4.65
N GLU A 30 15.03 -12.77 -4.68
CA GLU A 30 15.74 -14.06 -4.53
C GLU A 30 16.78 -14.28 -5.62
N ILE A 31 16.46 -13.92 -6.87
CA ILE A 31 17.41 -14.01 -7.99
C ILE A 31 18.57 -13.04 -7.75
N ALA A 32 18.28 -11.78 -7.43
CA ALA A 32 19.31 -10.77 -7.15
C ALA A 32 20.21 -11.17 -5.98
N LYS A 33 19.66 -11.74 -4.90
CA LYS A 33 20.42 -12.29 -3.78
C LYS A 33 21.35 -13.40 -4.20
N LYS A 34 20.86 -14.37 -5.00
CA LYS A 34 21.70 -15.47 -5.51
C LYS A 34 22.85 -14.93 -6.34
N GLU A 35 22.60 -13.94 -7.21
CA GLU A 35 23.66 -13.30 -7.99
C GLU A 35 24.68 -12.57 -7.10
N LEU A 36 24.22 -11.88 -6.04
CA LEU A 36 25.10 -11.22 -5.07
C LEU A 36 25.99 -12.24 -4.35
N TYR A 37 25.41 -13.32 -3.82
CA TYR A 37 26.16 -14.36 -3.12
C TYR A 37 27.14 -15.09 -4.05
N ASN A 38 26.79 -15.29 -5.32
CA ASN A 38 27.69 -15.84 -6.32
C ASN A 38 28.88 -14.91 -6.63
N LYS A 39 28.66 -13.59 -6.64
CA LYS A 39 29.73 -12.59 -6.81
C LYS A 39 30.59 -12.42 -5.56
N HIS A 40 30.02 -12.66 -4.39
CA HIS A 40 30.68 -12.49 -3.08
C HIS A 40 30.62 -13.80 -2.26
N PRO A 41 31.33 -14.87 -2.68
CA PRO A 41 31.28 -16.15 -1.99
C PRO A 41 31.80 -16.09 -0.54
N GLU A 42 32.75 -15.20 -0.26
CA GLU A 42 33.23 -14.95 1.10
C GLU A 42 32.14 -14.37 2.00
N PHE A 43 31.30 -13.46 1.47
CA PHE A 43 30.17 -12.89 2.19
C PHE A 43 29.13 -13.95 2.53
N ASP A 44 28.79 -14.81 1.57
CA ASP A 44 27.89 -15.95 1.78
C ASP A 44 28.42 -16.90 2.87
N GLN A 45 29.72 -17.21 2.84
CA GLN A 45 30.34 -18.06 3.84
C GLN A 45 30.32 -17.44 5.24
N ILE A 46 30.57 -16.13 5.35
CA ILE A 46 30.48 -15.39 6.61
C ILE A 46 29.04 -15.46 7.16
N GLU A 47 28.02 -15.21 6.34
CA GLU A 47 26.62 -15.28 6.77
C GLU A 47 26.23 -16.70 7.22
N LYS A 48 26.61 -17.72 6.45
CA LYS A 48 26.37 -19.14 6.81
C LYS A 48 27.05 -19.52 8.12
N ASN A 49 28.28 -19.07 8.35
CA ASN A 49 29.02 -19.34 9.58
C ASN A 49 28.36 -18.66 10.79
N ILE A 50 27.95 -17.40 10.66
CA ILE A 50 27.21 -16.68 11.70
C ILE A 50 25.90 -17.43 12.04
N ALA A 51 25.12 -17.81 11.03
CA ALA A 51 23.88 -18.56 11.23
C ALA A 51 24.12 -19.91 11.94
N LYS A 52 25.17 -20.63 11.55
CA LYS A 52 25.58 -21.89 12.20
C LYS A 52 25.94 -21.69 13.68
N LEU A 53 26.73 -20.66 14.00
CA LEU A 53 27.11 -20.36 15.38
C LEU A 53 25.89 -19.96 16.23
N TYR A 54 24.95 -19.17 15.69
CA TYR A 54 23.70 -18.83 16.38
C TYR A 54 22.83 -20.05 16.66
N LEU A 55 22.75 -20.99 15.70
CA LEU A 55 22.05 -22.26 15.90
C LEU A 55 22.73 -23.08 17.01
N GLN A 56 24.05 -23.24 16.95
CA GLN A 56 24.82 -23.94 17.98
C GLN A 56 24.62 -23.31 19.36
N LYS A 57 24.68 -21.98 19.45
CA LYS A 57 24.41 -21.24 20.70
C LYS A 57 23.00 -21.49 21.22
N SER A 58 21.99 -21.47 20.34
CA SER A 58 20.60 -21.70 20.72
C SER A 58 20.38 -23.11 21.26
N ILE A 59 20.92 -24.13 20.58
CA ILE A 59 20.86 -25.53 21.02
C ILE A 59 21.51 -25.68 22.39
N LYS A 60 22.73 -25.17 22.57
CA LYS A 60 23.44 -25.27 23.86
C LYS A 60 22.69 -24.57 24.99
N LYS A 61 22.13 -23.39 24.75
CA LYS A 61 21.33 -22.68 25.74
C LYS A 61 20.09 -23.48 26.18
N LEU A 62 19.49 -24.26 25.27
CA LEU A 62 18.40 -25.18 25.60
C LEU A 62 18.89 -26.38 26.41
N THR A 63 20.02 -27.01 26.03
CA THR A 63 20.61 -28.14 26.76
C THR A 63 21.00 -27.76 28.20
N ILE A 64 21.58 -26.57 28.40
CA ILE A 64 21.97 -26.07 29.73
C ILE A 64 20.74 -25.86 30.63
N LYS A 65 19.59 -25.45 30.08
CA LYS A 65 18.35 -25.29 30.85
C LYS A 65 17.74 -26.63 31.28
N ASN A 66 17.96 -27.70 30.52
CA ASN A 66 17.38 -29.02 30.78
C ASN A 66 18.25 -29.90 31.69
N GLU A 67 19.56 -29.63 31.77
CA GLU A 67 20.49 -30.33 32.67
C GLU A 67 20.68 -29.53 33.98
N ILE A 68 19.78 -29.73 34.94
CA ILE A 68 19.91 -29.21 36.31
C ILE A 68 20.87 -30.11 37.09
N THR A 69 22.16 -30.04 36.81
CA THR A 69 23.21 -30.50 37.72
C THR A 69 24.32 -29.46 37.79
N SER A 70 24.68 -29.08 39.01
CA SER A 70 25.61 -27.99 39.35
C SER A 70 27.06 -28.22 38.90
N GLU A 71 27.39 -29.41 38.41
CA GLU A 71 28.79 -29.85 38.30
C GLU A 71 29.54 -29.31 37.07
N ASN A 72 28.94 -28.52 36.17
CA ASN A 72 29.64 -27.98 35.00
C ASN A 72 29.15 -26.60 34.53
N LYS A 73 28.54 -25.80 35.42
CA LYS A 73 27.93 -24.51 35.06
C LYS A 73 28.95 -23.52 34.49
N GLU A 74 30.11 -23.39 35.13
CA GLU A 74 31.17 -22.47 34.70
C GLU A 74 31.77 -22.85 33.34
N ALA A 75 31.98 -24.15 33.09
CA ALA A 75 32.46 -24.65 31.80
C ALA A 75 31.45 -24.39 30.67
N LYS A 76 30.15 -24.60 30.95
CA LYS A 76 29.04 -24.33 30.02
C LYS A 76 28.91 -22.83 29.71
N GLU A 77 29.05 -21.97 30.71
CA GLU A 77 29.04 -20.51 30.55
C GLU A 77 30.27 -20.00 29.79
N ALA A 78 31.46 -20.53 30.07
CA ALA A 78 32.68 -20.21 29.34
C ALA A 78 32.59 -20.59 27.86
N GLU A 79 31.92 -21.70 27.54
CA GLU A 79 31.70 -22.13 26.16
C GLU A 79 30.69 -21.24 25.42
N LEU A 80 29.60 -20.84 26.07
CA LEU A 80 28.68 -19.84 25.51
C LEU A 80 29.38 -18.50 25.26
N TYR A 81 30.26 -18.08 26.17
CA TYR A 81 31.07 -16.88 26.00
C TYR A 81 32.02 -16.97 24.79
N ARG A 82 32.64 -18.13 24.55
CA ARG A 82 33.46 -18.37 23.36
C ARG A 82 32.66 -18.23 22.07
N LEU A 83 31.47 -18.85 22.02
CA LEU A 83 30.55 -18.71 20.87
C LEU A 83 30.16 -17.25 20.65
N ASP A 84 29.87 -16.50 21.72
CA ASP A 84 29.58 -15.06 21.63
C ASP A 84 30.74 -14.25 21.05
N LYS A 85 31.97 -14.57 21.45
CA LYS A 85 33.17 -13.91 20.92
C LYS A 85 33.38 -14.24 19.43
N GLU A 86 33.17 -15.47 19.02
CA GLU A 86 33.28 -15.89 17.62
C GLU A 86 32.21 -15.23 16.74
N ILE A 87 30.96 -15.17 17.22
CA ILE A 87 29.86 -14.48 16.53
C ILE A 87 30.22 -13.01 16.31
N ARG A 88 30.64 -12.29 17.37
CA ARG A 88 31.04 -10.88 17.26
C ARG A 88 32.17 -10.68 16.28
N SER A 89 33.19 -11.53 16.29
CA SER A 89 34.30 -11.44 15.34
C SER A 89 33.86 -11.64 13.90
N LEU A 90 32.92 -12.54 13.64
CA LEU A 90 32.34 -12.72 12.31
C LEU A 90 31.42 -11.57 11.90
N GLU A 91 30.67 -10.99 12.83
CA GLU A 91 29.84 -9.79 12.59
C GLU A 91 30.71 -8.59 12.19
N GLU A 92 31.81 -8.36 12.90
CA GLU A 92 32.79 -7.32 12.53
C GLU A 92 33.40 -7.57 11.15
N LYS A 93 33.76 -8.82 10.83
CA LYS A 93 34.23 -9.20 9.49
C LYS A 93 33.17 -8.96 8.42
N LYS A 94 31.90 -9.29 8.73
CA LYS A 94 30.76 -9.05 7.83
C LYS A 94 30.62 -7.55 7.54
N GLU A 95 30.61 -6.70 8.56
CA GLU A 95 30.50 -5.26 8.38
C GLU A 95 31.65 -4.67 7.57
N LYS A 96 32.88 -5.11 7.86
CA LYS A 96 34.07 -4.69 7.12
C LYS A 96 33.96 -5.10 5.64
N TYR A 97 33.58 -6.34 5.37
CA TYR A 97 33.40 -6.84 4.01
C TYR A 97 32.34 -6.05 3.23
N ILE A 98 31.19 -5.75 3.87
CA ILE A 98 30.12 -4.93 3.27
C ILE A 98 30.64 -3.55 2.86
N LYS A 99 31.42 -2.90 3.74
CA LYS A 99 31.98 -1.56 3.48
C LYS A 99 33.02 -1.58 2.36
N GLU A 100 33.93 -2.54 2.38
CA GLU A 100 35.02 -2.68 1.39
C GLU A 100 34.47 -2.98 -0.01
N ASN A 101 33.48 -3.88 -0.09
CA ASN A 101 32.87 -4.30 -1.35
C ASN A 101 31.68 -3.42 -1.77
N LYS A 102 31.37 -2.36 -1.00
CA LYS A 102 30.26 -1.41 -1.23
C LYS A 102 28.91 -2.13 -1.44
N ILE A 103 28.68 -3.22 -0.73
CA ILE A 103 27.43 -3.99 -0.81
C ILE A 103 26.32 -3.16 -0.17
N LYS A 104 25.25 -2.91 -0.93
CA LYS A 104 24.10 -2.19 -0.40
C LYS A 104 23.16 -3.17 0.27
N ILE A 105 22.92 -3.00 1.57
CA ILE A 105 21.97 -3.85 2.32
C ILE A 105 20.56 -3.79 1.69
N SER A 106 20.18 -2.67 1.08
CA SER A 106 18.92 -2.54 0.36
C SER A 106 18.79 -3.41 -0.89
N GLU A 107 19.88 -4.03 -1.37
CA GLU A 107 19.84 -5.07 -2.43
C GLU A 107 19.50 -6.45 -1.87
N LEU A 108 19.54 -6.62 -0.54
CA LEU A 108 19.11 -7.84 0.16
C LEU A 108 17.63 -7.79 0.56
N GLU A 109 16.92 -6.70 0.24
CA GLU A 109 15.49 -6.55 0.57
C GLU A 109 14.63 -6.42 -0.69
N PRO A 110 13.47 -7.08 -0.74
CA PRO A 110 12.56 -6.95 -1.87
C PRO A 110 12.03 -5.52 -1.99
N LYS A 111 12.10 -4.98 -3.22
CA LYS A 111 11.61 -3.63 -3.55
C LYS A 111 10.14 -3.68 -3.98
N TYR A 112 9.26 -3.56 -2.99
CA TYR A 112 7.81 -3.53 -3.20
C TYR A 112 7.35 -2.27 -3.94
N ASP A 113 6.22 -2.36 -4.66
CA ASP A 113 5.64 -1.20 -5.34
C ASP A 113 5.06 -0.20 -4.32
N CYS A 114 4.53 -0.69 -3.20
CA CYS A 114 4.11 0.13 -2.07
C CYS A 114 4.93 -0.19 -0.82
N GLU A 115 5.79 0.75 -0.40
CA GLU A 115 6.62 0.61 0.80
C GLU A 115 5.79 0.53 2.10
N LYS A 116 4.65 1.24 2.16
CA LYS A 116 3.78 1.27 3.35
C LYS A 116 3.20 -0.10 3.68
N CYS A 117 2.64 -0.79 2.68
CA CYS A 117 1.96 -2.07 2.88
C CYS A 117 2.76 -3.27 2.39
N LYS A 118 3.93 -3.07 1.75
CA LYS A 118 4.75 -4.12 1.14
C LYS A 118 3.94 -5.00 0.18
N ASP A 119 3.15 -4.35 -0.66
CA ASP A 119 2.22 -4.96 -1.63
C ASP A 119 1.18 -5.92 -1.02
N THR A 120 0.89 -5.81 0.28
CA THR A 120 -0.20 -6.58 0.91
C THR A 120 -1.56 -5.88 0.81
N GLY A 121 -1.56 -4.58 0.51
CA GLY A 121 -2.77 -3.74 0.47
C GLY A 121 -3.32 -3.33 1.85
N TYR A 122 -2.72 -3.78 2.95
CA TYR A 122 -3.14 -3.43 4.31
C TYR A 122 -1.98 -2.91 5.16
N ILE A 123 -2.30 -2.04 6.11
CA ILE A 123 -1.37 -1.55 7.13
C ILE A 123 -1.96 -1.80 8.51
N ILE A 124 -1.11 -1.89 9.52
CA ILE A 124 -1.53 -1.94 10.93
C ILE A 124 -1.35 -0.53 11.50
N GLU A 125 -2.44 0.08 11.94
CA GLU A 125 -2.47 1.41 12.55
C GLU A 125 -3.19 1.27 13.90
N ASN A 126 -2.52 1.60 15.00
CA ASN A 126 -3.04 1.45 16.37
C ASN A 126 -3.56 0.02 16.69
N GLY A 127 -2.85 -1.01 16.21
CA GLY A 127 -3.24 -2.42 16.40
C GLY A 127 -4.39 -2.90 15.52
N LEU A 128 -4.96 -2.03 14.68
CA LEU A 128 -6.07 -2.35 13.80
C LEU A 128 -5.61 -2.48 12.34
N ARG A 129 -6.18 -3.45 11.63
CA ARG A 129 -5.93 -3.67 10.21
C ARG A 129 -6.73 -2.66 9.38
N LYS A 130 -6.03 -1.80 8.64
CA LYS A 130 -6.62 -0.77 7.78
C LYS A 130 -6.20 -0.99 6.32
N LYS A 131 -7.08 -0.66 5.37
CA LYS A 131 -6.73 -0.66 3.95
C LYS A 131 -5.67 0.42 3.70
N CYS A 132 -4.62 0.06 2.99
CA CYS A 132 -3.61 1.02 2.57
C CYS A 132 -4.19 1.99 1.52
N ASP A 133 -3.69 3.22 1.47
CA ASP A 133 -4.09 4.23 0.48
C ASP A 133 -3.98 3.69 -0.95
N CYS A 134 -2.94 2.91 -1.26
CA CYS A 134 -2.78 2.32 -2.58
C CYS A 134 -3.93 1.36 -2.95
N LEU A 135 -4.39 0.55 -1.99
CA LEU A 135 -5.51 -0.38 -2.20
C LEU A 135 -6.83 0.39 -2.34
N VAL A 136 -7.01 1.45 -1.54
CA VAL A 136 -8.18 2.33 -1.65
C VAL A 136 -8.23 2.98 -3.03
N GLN A 137 -7.11 3.52 -3.50
CA GLN A 137 -7.02 4.12 -4.84
C GLN A 137 -7.26 3.11 -5.96
N GLU A 138 -6.73 1.88 -5.84
CA GLU A 138 -6.98 0.83 -6.83
C GLU A 138 -8.46 0.46 -6.91
N ILE A 139 -9.15 0.33 -5.76
CA ILE A 139 -10.59 0.08 -5.69
C ILE A 139 -11.36 1.24 -6.34
N ILE A 140 -10.98 2.48 -6.04
CA ILE A 140 -11.57 3.69 -6.63
C ILE A 140 -11.42 3.65 -8.15
N ASN A 141 -10.20 3.43 -8.66
CA ASN A 141 -9.90 3.36 -10.09
C ASN A 141 -10.71 2.28 -10.80
N ILE A 142 -10.80 1.08 -10.21
CA ILE A 142 -11.58 -0.03 -10.76
C ILE A 142 -13.07 0.35 -10.84
N ASN A 143 -13.62 0.95 -9.78
CA ASN A 143 -15.02 1.37 -9.78
C ASN A 143 -15.30 2.46 -10.82
N TYR A 144 -14.41 3.46 -10.96
CA TYR A 144 -14.49 4.46 -12.02
C TYR A 144 -14.40 3.86 -13.42
N ASN A 145 -13.55 2.85 -13.61
CA ASN A 145 -13.42 2.16 -14.90
C ASN A 145 -14.68 1.36 -15.25
N ILE A 146 -15.30 0.71 -14.25
CA ILE A 146 -16.50 -0.11 -14.46
C ILE A 146 -17.71 0.78 -14.77
N SER A 147 -17.86 1.91 -14.07
CA SER A 147 -19.03 2.79 -14.17
C SER A 147 -19.11 3.58 -15.48
N ASN A 148 -18.14 3.46 -16.39
CA ASN A 148 -18.00 4.36 -17.55
C ASN A 148 -17.95 5.86 -17.16
N LEU A 149 -17.77 6.18 -15.87
CA LEU A 149 -17.55 7.54 -15.38
C LEU A 149 -16.10 7.98 -15.58
N LYS A 150 -15.35 7.32 -16.47
CA LYS A 150 -14.11 7.89 -17.02
C LYS A 150 -14.50 9.16 -17.77
N SER A 151 -14.62 10.27 -17.05
CA SER A 151 -14.81 11.56 -17.66
C SER A 151 -13.52 11.84 -18.42
N ASN A 152 -13.63 12.23 -19.69
CA ASN A 152 -12.50 12.76 -20.46
C ASN A 152 -12.13 14.17 -19.95
N GLY A 153 -12.31 14.45 -18.65
CA GLY A 153 -12.29 15.77 -18.04
C GLY A 153 -13.41 16.71 -18.52
N GLU A 154 -14.38 16.25 -19.33
CA GLU A 154 -15.46 17.10 -19.87
C GLU A 154 -16.60 17.37 -18.88
N ASN A 155 -16.83 16.45 -17.93
CA ASN A 155 -17.89 16.53 -16.93
C ASN A 155 -17.37 17.01 -15.56
N MET A 156 -16.29 17.80 -15.54
CA MET A 156 -15.76 18.37 -14.30
C MET A 156 -16.42 19.72 -13.99
N LEU A 157 -16.71 19.97 -12.72
CA LEU A 157 -17.16 21.28 -12.22
C LEU A 157 -16.21 22.43 -12.61
N GLU A 158 -14.94 22.13 -12.89
CA GLU A 158 -13.94 23.09 -13.36
C GLU A 158 -14.24 23.65 -14.76
N LYS A 159 -14.92 22.87 -15.62
CA LYS A 159 -15.35 23.31 -16.96
C LYS A 159 -16.78 23.85 -17.00
N PHE A 160 -17.40 24.04 -15.83
CA PHE A 160 -18.73 24.60 -15.74
C PHE A 160 -18.69 26.10 -16.05
N SER A 161 -19.47 26.56 -17.03
CA SER A 161 -19.62 27.99 -17.34
C SER A 161 -21.08 28.41 -17.13
N PHE A 162 -21.26 29.52 -16.41
CA PHE A 162 -22.56 30.15 -16.20
C PHE A 162 -23.07 30.88 -17.45
N GLU A 163 -22.21 31.15 -18.43
CA GLU A 163 -22.56 31.89 -19.65
C GLU A 163 -23.55 31.13 -20.54
N TYR A 164 -23.60 29.81 -20.42
CA TYR A 164 -24.59 28.96 -21.12
C TYR A 164 -26.03 29.18 -20.63
N TYR A 165 -26.23 29.90 -19.52
CA TYR A 165 -27.54 30.10 -18.91
C TYR A 165 -27.95 31.57 -18.99
N SER A 166 -29.20 31.80 -19.41
CA SER A 166 -29.79 33.14 -19.50
C SER A 166 -30.02 33.75 -18.12
N ASP A 167 -29.82 35.06 -18.03
CA ASP A 167 -30.24 35.87 -16.89
C ASP A 167 -31.73 36.24 -16.94
N GLU A 168 -32.39 36.01 -18.08
CA GLU A 168 -33.82 36.26 -18.24
C GLU A 168 -34.65 35.28 -17.42
N LYS A 169 -35.59 35.85 -16.67
CA LYS A 169 -36.50 35.11 -15.80
C LYS A 169 -37.82 34.90 -16.52
N ASN A 170 -38.24 33.64 -16.65
CA ASN A 170 -39.57 33.32 -17.16
C ASN A 170 -40.65 33.88 -16.22
N LYS A 171 -41.77 34.35 -16.79
CA LYS A 171 -42.84 35.03 -16.04
C LYS A 171 -43.41 34.22 -14.88
N ASP A 172 -43.34 32.89 -14.96
CA ASP A 172 -43.90 31.96 -13.97
C ASP A 172 -42.85 31.34 -13.04
N GLU A 173 -41.56 31.64 -13.24
CA GLU A 173 -40.48 31.04 -12.45
C GLU A 173 -39.95 32.00 -11.40
N LYS A 174 -39.45 31.47 -10.28
CA LYS A 174 -38.90 32.29 -9.18
C LYS A 174 -37.46 32.76 -9.43
N ASN A 175 -36.69 32.01 -10.21
CA ASN A 175 -35.28 32.28 -10.47
C ASN A 175 -34.99 32.19 -11.97
N SER A 176 -33.99 32.92 -12.47
CA SER A 176 -33.49 32.73 -13.83
C SER A 176 -32.75 31.39 -13.98
N PRO A 177 -32.59 30.87 -15.21
CA PRO A 177 -31.75 29.70 -15.48
C PRO A 177 -30.34 29.85 -14.91
N ARG A 178 -29.74 31.05 -14.97
CA ARG A 178 -28.41 31.30 -14.39
C ARG A 178 -28.41 31.23 -12.87
N GLU A 179 -29.42 31.77 -12.20
CA GLU A 179 -29.55 31.68 -10.75
C GLU A 179 -29.74 30.22 -10.29
N LEU A 180 -30.49 29.41 -11.04
CA LEU A 180 -30.62 27.98 -10.78
C LEU A 180 -29.29 27.24 -10.97
N ALA A 181 -28.53 27.58 -12.02
CA ALA A 181 -27.19 27.05 -12.24
C ALA A 181 -26.23 27.39 -11.09
N TYR A 182 -26.26 28.62 -10.56
CA TYR A 182 -25.49 29.00 -9.36
C TYR A 182 -25.88 28.19 -8.12
N LYS A 183 -27.18 28.00 -7.88
CA LYS A 183 -27.67 27.18 -6.77
C LYS A 183 -27.22 25.72 -6.89
N ALA A 184 -27.34 25.14 -8.07
CA ALA A 184 -26.88 23.78 -8.38
C ALA A 184 -25.36 23.63 -8.16
N TYR A 185 -24.57 24.57 -8.69
CA TYR A 185 -23.11 24.57 -8.58
C TYR A 185 -22.63 24.72 -7.13
N ASN A 186 -23.20 25.66 -6.38
CA ASN A 186 -22.84 25.86 -4.98
C ASN A 186 -23.26 24.66 -4.11
N GLY A 187 -24.45 24.11 -4.35
CA GLY A 187 -24.89 22.89 -3.67
C GLY A 187 -23.96 21.71 -3.95
N ALA A 188 -23.52 21.51 -5.19
CA ALA A 188 -22.59 20.46 -5.55
C ALA A 188 -21.21 20.65 -4.88
N LYS A 189 -20.69 21.90 -4.84
CA LYS A 189 -19.45 22.22 -4.13
C LYS A 189 -19.56 21.96 -2.63
N GLU A 190 -20.67 22.35 -2.02
CA GLU A 190 -20.90 22.13 -0.59
C GLU A 190 -21.03 20.64 -0.26
N PHE A 191 -21.74 19.88 -1.11
CA PHE A 191 -21.83 18.43 -1.02
C PHE A 191 -20.44 17.78 -1.05
N ILE A 192 -19.60 18.12 -2.05
CA ILE A 192 -18.23 17.60 -2.15
C ILE A 192 -17.40 17.96 -0.92
N LYS A 193 -17.48 19.21 -0.45
CA LYS A 193 -16.74 19.69 0.73
C LYS A 193 -17.11 18.93 2.00
N ASN A 194 -18.35 18.47 2.11
CA ASN A 194 -18.87 17.79 3.29
C ASN A 194 -18.92 16.26 3.13
N PHE A 195 -18.74 15.73 1.93
CA PHE A 195 -18.83 14.31 1.64
C PHE A 195 -17.87 13.49 2.52
N GLY A 196 -18.42 12.53 3.28
CA GLY A 196 -17.65 11.64 4.16
C GLY A 196 -17.31 12.18 5.55
N LYS A 197 -17.72 13.41 5.92
CA LYS A 197 -17.59 13.88 7.29
C LYS A 197 -18.68 13.25 8.17
N LYS A 198 -18.29 12.66 9.30
CA LYS A 198 -19.23 11.95 10.21
C LYS A 198 -20.27 12.87 10.88
N GLU A 199 -19.96 14.16 10.99
CA GLU A 199 -20.78 15.17 11.69
C GLU A 199 -21.64 16.00 10.74
N SER A 200 -21.52 15.83 9.42
CA SER A 200 -22.30 16.62 8.46
C SER A 200 -23.62 15.93 8.13
N GLU A 201 -24.74 16.64 8.33
CA GLU A 201 -26.04 16.32 7.72
C GLU A 201 -25.96 16.54 6.20
N ILE A 202 -25.31 15.63 5.48
CA ILE A 202 -25.26 15.69 4.02
C ILE A 202 -26.67 15.40 3.50
N LYS A 203 -27.29 16.40 2.87
CA LYS A 203 -28.58 16.24 2.20
C LYS A 203 -28.37 15.72 0.80
N ASN A 204 -29.19 14.76 0.38
CA ASN A 204 -29.23 14.30 -1.01
C ASN A 204 -29.61 15.47 -1.92
N MET A 205 -28.99 15.55 -3.10
CA MET A 205 -29.29 16.54 -4.11
C MET A 205 -30.17 15.93 -5.21
N ILE A 206 -31.21 16.65 -5.62
CA ILE A 206 -32.08 16.26 -6.73
C ILE A 206 -32.06 17.40 -7.75
N PHE A 207 -31.67 17.10 -8.99
CA PHE A 207 -31.67 18.05 -10.10
C PHE A 207 -32.87 17.79 -11.01
N VAL A 208 -33.87 18.68 -10.98
CA VAL A 208 -35.09 18.61 -11.78
C VAL A 208 -35.07 19.70 -12.85
N GLY A 209 -35.54 19.38 -14.05
CA GLY A 209 -35.68 20.34 -15.15
C GLY A 209 -35.97 19.64 -16.47
N GLU A 210 -36.05 20.39 -17.56
CA GLU A 210 -36.22 19.85 -18.91
C GLU A 210 -34.96 19.16 -19.45
N THR A 211 -35.08 18.43 -20.56
CA THR A 211 -33.94 17.81 -21.24
C THR A 211 -33.02 18.88 -21.85
N GLY A 212 -31.73 18.57 -22.04
CA GLY A 212 -30.78 19.52 -22.64
C GLY A 212 -30.15 20.56 -21.68
N LEU A 213 -30.64 20.70 -20.45
CA LEU A 213 -30.13 21.68 -19.46
C LEU A 213 -28.81 21.28 -18.76
N ARG A 214 -28.08 20.30 -19.31
CA ARG A 214 -26.80 19.79 -18.80
C ARG A 214 -26.79 19.37 -17.31
N LYS A 215 -27.93 18.94 -16.75
CA LYS A 215 -28.04 18.47 -15.36
C LYS A 215 -27.08 17.32 -15.02
N ASN A 216 -26.70 16.53 -16.03
CA ASN A 216 -25.74 15.44 -15.94
C ASN A 216 -24.32 15.88 -15.55
N ILE A 217 -23.96 17.16 -15.63
CA ILE A 217 -22.65 17.63 -15.19
C ILE A 217 -22.49 17.64 -13.66
N PHE A 218 -23.61 17.60 -12.94
CA PHE A 218 -23.63 17.62 -11.47
C PHE A 218 -23.83 16.24 -10.83
N VAL A 219 -23.88 15.17 -11.63
CA VAL A 219 -24.13 13.78 -11.22
C VAL A 219 -22.91 12.93 -11.55
#